data_AF-A0AAD5A5P7-F1
#
_entry.id   AF-A0AAD5A5P7-F1
#
_cell.length_a   1.000
_cell.length_b   1.000
_cell.length_c   1.000
_cell.angle_alpha   90.00
_cell.angle_beta   90.00
_cell.angle_gamma   90.00
#
_symmetry.space_group_name_H-M   'P 1'
#
loop_
_entity.id
_entity.type
_entity.pdbx_description
1 polymer ?
#
loop_
_entity_poly.entity_id
_entity_poly.type
_entity_poly.pdbx_seq_one_letter_code
_entity_poly.pdbx_strand_id
1 'polypeptide(L)'
;QPSSHRPWPPFSPARPLPPHVYPPHLPFDPSRPPPVYFPPSPGQTPPSPANLQPGQSEDPPGFHPSHRDYQSHMDNYHRGHFDQSGSFSNSVPPSYQLGFQSNNNILPLNYPVDPHTQTYPSQASSDHSDRNSFTFDQDGWQRKKDEQWIHAFLHSKRKTTSSSVKKVSPPKHTVSGFREKLYTAVKMLSELSEVCQTLKNNIENKDAWTDSYSRAAELKSSLEESLGSLNDPDWVDEVKKKLVLIKKKRERVRRKKAELEEEKREQEARAAEKEAAIDKHQMKRIQQIEEQNRERELKLAADAVLSEVMRKQADAKRMLDILQALEKLRKLRKEAASRRGMFPEKECDDVFEGHLTRLRTLIRKRTAVYGAEENALRVMLEGEQEEERKRDHEKRQKKEREKLLQKKREIDTMLFGAEMPPDHPLKPYQEFNTQAERSLPALVQIRRDWDQFLVPVDHPDGSTIPQGWVLPEPPADDIWSIALEK
;
A
#
# COMPACT_ATOMS: atom_id res chain seq x y z
N GLN A 1 -2.75 -22.72 -52.22
CA GLN A 1 -3.39 -21.38 -52.32
C GLN A 1 -4.74 -21.44 -51.60
N PRO A 2 -5.21 -20.37 -50.96
CA PRO A 2 -4.55 -19.77 -49.80
C PRO A 2 -5.46 -19.75 -48.56
N SER A 3 -4.86 -19.50 -47.40
CA SER A 3 -5.54 -19.33 -46.11
C SER A 3 -6.47 -18.11 -46.13
N SER A 4 -7.73 -18.32 -45.75
CA SER A 4 -8.74 -17.27 -45.58
C SER A 4 -8.46 -16.42 -44.35
N HIS A 5 -7.77 -15.29 -44.53
CA HIS A 5 -7.65 -14.25 -43.50
C HIS A 5 -9.02 -13.60 -43.25
N ARG A 6 -9.48 -13.57 -41.99
CA ARG A 6 -10.59 -12.71 -41.59
C ARG A 6 -10.10 -11.26 -41.56
N PRO A 7 -10.78 -10.30 -42.22
CA PRO A 7 -10.46 -8.89 -42.06
C PRO A 7 -10.90 -8.41 -40.68
N TRP A 8 -10.11 -7.50 -40.09
CA TRP A 8 -10.54 -6.72 -38.93
C TRP A 8 -11.64 -5.73 -39.34
N PRO A 9 -12.61 -5.42 -38.46
CA PRO A 9 -13.61 -4.40 -38.75
C PRO A 9 -12.95 -3.00 -38.83
N PRO A 10 -13.47 -2.09 -39.65
CA PRO A 10 -12.95 -0.73 -39.73
C PRO A 10 -13.18 0.03 -38.41
N PHE A 11 -12.21 0.85 -38.03
CA PHE A 11 -12.35 1.74 -36.87
C PHE A 11 -13.51 2.72 -37.09
N SER A 12 -14.45 2.74 -36.13
CA SER A 12 -15.48 3.77 -36.08
C SER A 12 -14.84 5.13 -35.78
N PRO A 13 -15.14 6.21 -36.52
CA PRO A 13 -14.64 7.54 -36.18
C PRO A 13 -15.18 7.98 -34.81
N ALA A 14 -14.34 8.68 -34.05
CA ALA A 14 -14.68 9.12 -32.71
C ALA A 14 -15.91 10.05 -32.72
N ARG A 15 -16.88 9.76 -31.86
CA ARG A 15 -18.09 10.57 -31.68
C ARG A 15 -17.69 11.93 -31.09
N PRO A 16 -18.15 13.07 -31.63
CA PRO A 16 -17.91 14.37 -31.00
C PRO A 16 -18.48 14.40 -29.58
N LEU A 17 -17.70 14.92 -28.63
CA LEU A 17 -18.19 15.17 -27.27
C LEU A 17 -19.30 16.24 -27.32
N PRO A 18 -20.38 16.09 -26.52
CA PRO A 18 -21.38 17.14 -26.40
C PRO A 18 -20.78 18.40 -25.77
N PRO A 19 -21.24 19.60 -26.14
CA PRO A 19 -20.72 20.84 -25.57
C PRO A 19 -21.02 20.91 -24.06
N HIS A 20 -20.03 21.31 -23.27
CA HIS A 20 -20.21 21.59 -21.85
C HIS A 20 -21.18 22.75 -21.67
N VAL A 21 -22.41 22.44 -21.24
CA VAL A 21 -23.34 23.43 -20.73
C VAL A 21 -22.85 23.87 -19.34
N TYR A 22 -22.24 25.05 -19.27
CA TYR A 22 -22.02 25.72 -17.99
C TYR A 22 -23.38 26.03 -17.35
N PRO A 23 -23.59 25.76 -16.05
CA PRO A 23 -24.80 26.20 -15.37
C PRO A 23 -24.88 27.73 -15.41
N PRO A 24 -26.07 28.32 -15.61
CA PRO A 24 -26.22 29.77 -15.68
C PRO A 24 -25.79 30.40 -14.35
N HIS A 25 -25.07 31.52 -14.44
CA HIS A 25 -24.64 32.28 -13.28
C HIS A 25 -25.85 32.67 -12.42
N LEU A 26 -25.79 32.35 -11.12
CA LEU A 26 -26.79 32.80 -10.16
C LEU A 26 -26.88 34.34 -10.18
N PRO A 27 -28.10 34.91 -10.17
CA PRO A 27 -28.26 36.36 -10.12
C PRO A 27 -27.64 36.93 -8.84
N PHE A 28 -27.01 38.09 -8.98
CA PHE A 28 -26.34 38.79 -7.89
C PHE A 28 -27.32 39.12 -6.76
N ASP A 29 -27.09 38.52 -5.58
CA ASP A 29 -27.86 38.76 -4.36
C ASP A 29 -27.18 39.86 -3.51
N PRO A 30 -27.70 41.10 -3.49
CA PRO A 30 -27.11 42.19 -2.73
C PRO A 30 -27.24 42.01 -1.19
N SER A 31 -27.94 40.98 -0.73
CA SER A 31 -28.10 40.63 0.68
C SER A 31 -26.86 39.89 1.25
N ARG A 32 -25.98 39.37 0.38
CA ARG A 32 -24.77 38.65 0.80
C ARG A 32 -23.59 39.61 0.99
N PRO A 33 -22.95 39.65 2.18
CA PRO A 33 -21.70 40.37 2.34
C PRO A 33 -20.60 39.75 1.45
N PRO A 34 -19.69 40.57 0.88
CA PRO A 34 -18.63 40.07 0.01
C PRO A 34 -17.65 39.16 0.79
N PRO A 35 -17.01 38.18 0.13
CA PRO A 35 -16.01 37.34 0.77
C PRO A 35 -14.83 38.18 1.28
N VAL A 36 -14.50 38.00 2.56
CA VAL A 36 -13.46 38.78 3.24
C VAL A 36 -12.07 38.33 2.77
N TYR A 37 -11.47 39.13 1.90
CA TYR A 37 -10.04 39.00 1.57
C TYR A 37 -9.21 39.59 2.71
N PHE A 38 -8.50 38.73 3.45
CA PHE A 38 -7.47 39.17 4.40
C PHE A 38 -6.16 39.51 3.65
N PRO A 39 -5.64 40.75 3.76
CA PRO A 39 -4.30 41.07 3.25
C PRO A 39 -3.22 40.62 4.25
N PRO A 40 -2.05 40.16 3.79
CA PRO A 40 -0.92 39.85 4.66
C PRO A 40 -0.20 41.13 5.10
N SER A 41 -0.02 41.33 6.41
CA SER A 41 0.79 42.43 6.95
C SER A 41 2.29 42.09 6.92
N PRO A 42 3.16 42.98 6.39
CA PRO A 42 4.57 43.03 6.74
C PRO A 42 4.81 44.00 7.92
N GLY A 43 5.87 43.80 8.69
CA GLY A 43 6.32 44.76 9.70
C GLY A 43 7.81 45.01 9.61
N GLN A 44 8.29 46.19 10.06
CA GLN A 44 9.64 46.40 10.62
C GLN A 44 9.85 47.83 11.18
N THR A 45 10.04 47.89 12.51
CA THR A 45 11.04 48.68 13.29
C THR A 45 11.01 50.24 13.45
N PRO A 46 11.58 50.78 14.58
CA PRO A 46 11.43 52.17 15.13
C PRO A 46 12.73 53.03 14.91
N PRO A 47 13.18 54.10 15.67
CA PRO A 47 12.70 54.71 16.95
C PRO A 47 12.87 56.26 17.21
N SER A 48 12.27 56.71 18.35
CA SER A 48 12.77 57.73 19.32
C SER A 48 12.92 59.24 18.95
N PRO A 49 13.06 60.19 19.94
CA PRO A 49 12.90 60.14 21.42
C PRO A 49 12.09 61.32 22.06
N ALA A 50 12.19 61.48 23.40
CA ALA A 50 11.93 62.66 24.25
C ALA A 50 10.47 62.92 24.76
N ASN A 51 10.20 63.43 25.98
CA ASN A 51 10.91 63.50 27.28
C ASN A 51 9.90 63.86 28.41
N LEU A 52 10.33 63.95 29.68
CA LEU A 52 9.68 64.50 30.89
C LEU A 52 9.02 63.53 31.91
N GLN A 53 9.84 63.18 32.91
CA GLN A 53 9.50 62.98 34.34
C GLN A 53 9.50 64.38 35.07
N PRO A 54 9.29 64.55 36.41
CA PRO A 54 9.42 63.59 37.53
C PRO A 54 8.38 63.67 38.70
N GLY A 55 8.50 62.77 39.70
CA GLY A 55 7.98 63.01 41.06
C GLY A 55 7.50 61.79 41.89
N GLN A 56 8.43 61.10 42.56
CA GLN A 56 8.46 60.67 44.00
C GLN A 56 7.18 60.13 44.73
N SER A 57 7.23 59.17 45.68
CA SER A 57 8.34 58.41 46.31
C SER A 57 7.84 57.24 47.21
N GLU A 58 8.78 56.38 47.64
CA GLU A 58 8.78 55.44 48.81
C GLU A 58 8.42 53.94 48.62
N ASP A 59 9.16 53.12 49.39
CA ASP A 59 9.47 51.68 49.31
C ASP A 59 9.20 51.01 50.70
N PRO A 60 9.48 49.69 50.93
CA PRO A 60 9.47 48.54 50.03
C PRO A 60 8.50 47.42 50.53
N PRO A 61 8.94 46.41 51.31
CA PRO A 61 9.46 45.10 50.88
C PRO A 61 8.38 44.01 50.63
N GLY A 62 8.70 42.81 50.12
CA GLY A 62 9.97 42.29 49.59
C GLY A 62 10.19 40.81 49.96
N PHE A 63 10.23 39.91 48.96
CA PHE A 63 10.81 38.55 49.03
C PHE A 63 11.00 37.98 47.60
N HIS A 64 12.13 37.30 47.34
CA HIS A 64 12.52 36.70 46.05
C HIS A 64 11.91 35.27 45.85
N PRO A 65 11.90 34.70 44.62
CA PRO A 65 13.06 33.89 44.17
C PRO A 65 13.44 33.95 42.65
N SER A 66 14.76 33.98 42.42
CA SER A 66 15.58 33.25 41.42
C SER A 66 15.19 33.12 39.93
N HIS A 67 16.08 33.66 39.07
CA HIS A 67 16.31 33.29 37.67
C HIS A 67 16.76 31.82 37.51
N ARG A 68 16.43 31.19 36.38
CA ARG A 68 17.40 30.37 35.64
C ARG A 68 17.05 30.29 34.15
N ASP A 69 18.05 30.50 33.32
CA ASP A 69 17.92 30.68 31.87
C ASP A 69 17.94 29.34 31.12
N TYR A 70 17.28 29.29 29.95
CA TYR A 70 17.65 28.36 28.88
C TYR A 70 17.46 29.03 27.51
N GLN A 71 18.54 29.13 26.75
CA GLN A 71 18.55 29.73 25.42
C GLN A 71 17.98 28.78 24.37
N SER A 72 17.14 29.32 23.49
CA SER A 72 16.73 28.68 22.24
C SER A 72 17.85 28.75 21.21
N HIS A 73 18.33 27.61 20.71
CA HIS A 73 19.28 27.54 19.61
C HIS A 73 18.62 26.87 18.40
N MET A 74 18.15 27.67 17.45
CA MET A 74 17.69 27.24 16.12
C MET A 74 18.11 28.27 15.10
N ASP A 75 19.11 27.92 14.27
CA ASP A 75 19.33 28.44 12.91
C ASP A 75 20.64 27.86 12.35
N ASN A 76 20.54 26.99 11.33
CA ASN A 76 21.22 27.21 10.04
C ASN A 76 20.81 26.14 9.02
N TYR A 77 20.09 26.54 7.97
CA TYR A 77 20.00 25.75 6.74
C TYR A 77 21.17 26.12 5.84
N HIS A 78 21.89 25.13 5.30
CA HIS A 78 22.88 25.39 4.24
C HIS A 78 22.35 24.96 2.87
N ARG A 79 22.31 25.96 1.99
CA ARG A 79 21.94 25.90 0.58
C ARG A 79 23.09 25.27 -0.21
N GLY A 80 22.77 24.39 -1.16
CA GLY A 80 23.78 23.66 -1.92
C GLY A 80 24.57 24.51 -2.91
N HIS A 81 25.71 23.97 -3.34
CA HIS A 81 26.46 24.41 -4.51
C HIS A 81 26.71 23.21 -5.44
N PHE A 82 26.57 23.44 -6.73
CA PHE A 82 26.73 22.45 -7.80
C PHE A 82 27.95 22.88 -8.62
N ASP A 83 28.87 21.97 -8.94
CA ASP A 83 29.97 22.27 -9.85
C ASP A 83 30.10 21.19 -10.93
N GLN A 84 30.26 21.63 -12.18
CA GLN A 84 30.53 20.81 -13.35
C GLN A 84 31.83 21.25 -14.03
N SER A 85 32.86 20.40 -13.97
CA SER A 85 33.96 20.30 -14.94
C SER A 85 34.84 19.11 -14.53
N GLY A 86 35.34 18.23 -15.41
CA GLY A 86 35.28 18.20 -16.86
C GLY A 86 36.67 18.16 -17.50
N SER A 87 37.31 16.98 -17.59
CA SER A 87 38.31 16.65 -18.63
C SER A 87 38.78 15.18 -18.56
N PHE A 88 39.21 14.66 -19.71
CA PHE A 88 39.59 13.26 -19.95
C PHE A 88 41.12 13.05 -19.85
N SER A 89 41.57 11.85 -19.45
CA SER A 89 42.63 11.11 -20.19
C SER A 89 42.83 9.65 -19.75
N ASN A 90 43.16 8.84 -20.76
CA ASN A 90 43.27 7.38 -20.79
C ASN A 90 44.23 6.70 -19.78
N SER A 91 43.88 5.50 -19.30
CA SER A 91 44.76 4.30 -19.33
C SER A 91 44.02 2.98 -19.02
N VAL A 92 44.65 1.87 -19.38
CA VAL A 92 44.11 0.48 -19.52
C VAL A 92 44.24 -0.33 -18.19
N PRO A 93 43.45 -1.41 -17.94
CA PRO A 93 43.02 -1.76 -16.57
C PRO A 93 43.75 -2.96 -15.93
N PRO A 94 43.60 -3.17 -14.60
CA PRO A 94 43.89 -4.44 -13.95
C PRO A 94 42.65 -5.19 -13.39
N SER A 95 42.60 -6.48 -13.74
CA SER A 95 42.06 -7.64 -12.99
C SER A 95 41.03 -7.46 -11.84
N TYR A 96 39.92 -8.20 -11.98
CA TYR A 96 38.99 -8.52 -10.89
C TYR A 96 39.64 -9.36 -9.77
N GLN A 97 39.49 -8.92 -8.52
CA GLN A 97 39.46 -9.79 -7.33
C GLN A 97 38.33 -9.31 -6.41
N LEU A 98 37.23 -10.08 -6.32
CA LEU A 98 36.23 -9.88 -5.26
C LEU A 98 36.68 -10.60 -3.99
N GLY A 99 37.19 -9.86 -3.02
CA GLY A 99 37.23 -10.28 -1.62
C GLY A 99 36.00 -9.74 -0.89
N PHE A 100 35.10 -10.61 -0.46
CA PHE A 100 34.04 -10.24 0.48
C PHE A 100 34.62 -10.21 1.90
N GLN A 101 34.80 -9.02 2.47
CA GLN A 101 34.93 -8.83 3.92
C GLN A 101 33.61 -8.27 4.46
N SER A 102 32.95 -9.03 5.33
CA SER A 102 31.76 -8.55 6.05
C SER A 102 32.19 -7.76 7.28
N ASN A 103 32.02 -6.43 7.23
CA ASN A 103 32.10 -5.58 8.42
C ASN A 103 30.77 -5.65 9.18
N ASN A 104 30.71 -6.48 10.23
CA ASN A 104 29.67 -6.41 11.24
C ASN A 104 30.18 -5.63 12.46
N ASN A 105 29.87 -4.32 12.51
CA ASN A 105 29.99 -3.52 13.72
C ASN A 105 28.61 -2.97 14.10
N ILE A 106 27.96 -3.62 15.06
CA ILE A 106 26.79 -3.09 15.76
C ILE A 106 27.16 -2.94 17.23
N LEU A 107 27.28 -1.68 17.67
CA LEU A 107 27.35 -1.30 19.08
C LEU A 107 25.94 -1.38 19.70
N PRO A 108 25.75 -2.06 20.85
CA PRO A 108 24.60 -1.83 21.71
C PRO A 108 24.89 -0.65 22.66
N LEU A 109 24.04 0.37 22.63
CA LEU A 109 24.10 1.52 23.53
C LEU A 109 23.32 1.22 24.82
N ASN A 110 23.92 1.53 25.97
CA ASN A 110 23.29 1.34 27.29
C ASN A 110 22.10 2.28 27.51
N TYR A 111 21.08 1.79 28.22
CA TYR A 111 20.16 2.61 29.04
C TYR A 111 19.97 1.96 30.42
N PRO A 112 19.87 2.74 31.52
CA PRO A 112 19.74 2.22 32.87
C PRO A 112 18.28 1.92 33.25
N VAL A 113 18.08 0.99 34.19
CA VAL A 113 16.79 0.70 34.82
C VAL A 113 17.00 0.67 36.35
N ASP A 114 16.21 1.45 37.07
CA ASP A 114 16.25 1.50 38.54
C ASP A 114 15.59 0.28 39.20
N PRO A 115 16.02 -0.13 40.41
CA PRO A 115 15.57 -1.38 41.03
C PRO A 115 14.49 -1.18 42.10
N HIS A 116 13.40 -1.94 42.01
CA HIS A 116 12.53 -2.20 43.17
C HIS A 116 12.18 -3.69 43.32
N THR A 117 12.82 -4.28 44.33
CA THR A 117 12.37 -5.38 45.20
C THR A 117 10.98 -5.98 44.97
N GLN A 118 10.92 -7.33 44.83
CA GLN A 118 10.30 -8.14 45.89
C GLN A 118 10.72 -9.63 45.84
N THR A 119 10.72 -10.23 47.02
CA THR A 119 11.09 -11.63 47.31
C THR A 119 9.87 -12.55 47.15
N TYR A 120 10.03 -13.73 46.54
CA TYR A 120 9.44 -15.04 46.93
C TYR A 120 9.59 -16.05 45.77
N PRO A 121 10.22 -17.23 45.97
CA PRO A 121 10.10 -18.35 45.05
C PRO A 121 9.00 -19.32 45.50
N SER A 122 8.19 -19.80 44.56
CA SER A 122 7.37 -20.99 44.72
C SER A 122 7.66 -21.99 43.59
N GLN A 123 7.30 -23.25 43.80
CA GLN A 123 7.67 -24.39 42.96
C GLN A 123 6.83 -24.48 41.67
N ALA A 124 7.33 -25.28 40.70
CA ALA A 124 6.61 -25.82 39.53
C ALA A 124 6.17 -24.78 38.46
N SER A 125 6.18 -25.06 37.15
CA SER A 125 6.67 -26.21 36.38
C SER A 125 6.97 -25.81 34.93
N SER A 126 7.97 -26.49 34.35
CA SER A 126 8.03 -27.11 33.00
C SER A 126 7.55 -26.42 31.72
N ASP A 127 8.26 -26.76 30.64
CA ASP A 127 7.95 -26.58 29.21
C ASP A 127 7.87 -25.15 28.64
N HIS A 128 8.97 -24.73 27.99
CA HIS A 128 9.02 -24.56 26.52
C HIS A 128 10.43 -24.12 26.06
N SER A 129 11.40 -25.05 26.06
CA SER A 129 12.81 -24.75 25.74
C SER A 129 13.47 -25.68 24.70
N ASP A 130 12.71 -26.38 23.86
CA ASP A 130 13.25 -27.43 22.97
C ASP A 130 13.02 -27.23 21.46
N ARG A 131 12.93 -25.96 21.00
CA ARG A 131 12.73 -25.67 19.57
C ARG A 131 13.87 -24.91 18.86
N ASN A 132 14.89 -24.47 19.60
CA ASN A 132 16.00 -23.67 19.04
C ASN A 132 17.38 -24.37 19.06
N SER A 133 17.51 -25.60 19.59
CA SER A 133 18.80 -26.31 19.61
C SER A 133 19.07 -27.12 18.32
N PHE A 134 18.03 -27.55 17.61
CA PHE A 134 18.16 -28.43 16.42
C PHE A 134 18.64 -27.75 15.13
N THR A 135 18.48 -26.43 15.00
CA THR A 135 18.87 -25.68 13.78
C THR A 135 20.37 -25.45 13.69
N PHE A 136 21.03 -25.18 14.82
CA PHE A 136 22.46 -24.87 14.86
C PHE A 136 23.33 -26.06 14.45
N ASP A 137 22.92 -27.29 14.79
CA ASP A 137 23.64 -28.49 14.38
C ASP A 137 23.35 -28.85 12.90
N GLN A 138 22.13 -28.62 12.40
CA GLN A 138 21.83 -28.77 10.96
C GLN A 138 22.76 -27.92 10.08
N ASP A 139 23.00 -26.65 10.44
CA ASP A 139 23.92 -25.77 9.69
C ASP A 139 25.38 -26.24 9.75
N GLY A 140 25.78 -26.97 10.80
CA GLY A 140 27.09 -27.61 10.92
C GLY A 140 27.21 -28.87 10.05
N TRP A 141 26.18 -29.72 10.06
CA TRP A 141 26.09 -30.90 9.20
C TRP A 141 25.98 -30.54 7.71
N GLN A 142 25.27 -29.46 7.38
CA GLN A 142 25.18 -28.95 6.02
C GLN A 142 26.52 -28.42 5.54
N ARG A 143 27.23 -27.59 6.34
CA ARG A 143 28.58 -27.14 6.00
C ARG A 143 29.57 -28.28 5.73
N LYS A 144 29.54 -29.36 6.53
CA LYS A 144 30.38 -30.54 6.28
C LYS A 144 30.03 -31.25 4.97
N LYS A 145 28.75 -31.35 4.61
CA LYS A 145 28.33 -31.89 3.30
C LYS A 145 28.77 -30.99 2.15
N ASP A 146 28.66 -29.68 2.31
CA ASP A 146 29.07 -28.70 1.31
C ASP A 146 30.59 -28.69 1.10
N GLU A 147 31.38 -28.79 2.18
CA GLU A 147 32.84 -28.98 2.09
C GLU A 147 33.20 -30.29 1.38
N GLN A 148 32.58 -31.42 1.74
CA GLN A 148 32.79 -32.70 1.05
C GLN A 148 32.40 -32.63 -0.43
N TRP A 149 31.31 -31.93 -0.76
CA TRP A 149 30.88 -31.69 -2.13
C TRP A 149 31.85 -30.79 -2.90
N ILE A 150 32.36 -29.71 -2.30
CA ILE A 150 33.39 -28.84 -2.88
C ILE A 150 34.68 -29.63 -3.12
N HIS A 151 35.13 -30.45 -2.15
CA HIS A 151 36.30 -31.31 -2.33
C HIS A 151 36.09 -32.33 -3.45
N ALA A 152 34.94 -33.01 -3.52
CA ALA A 152 34.60 -33.93 -4.60
C ALA A 152 34.49 -33.22 -5.96
N PHE A 153 33.97 -32.00 -6.00
CA PHE A 153 33.87 -31.16 -7.20
C PHE A 153 35.25 -30.70 -7.69
N LEU A 154 36.13 -30.28 -6.78
CA LEU A 154 37.52 -29.91 -7.11
C LEU A 154 38.35 -31.13 -7.54
N HIS A 155 38.18 -32.29 -6.91
CA HIS A 155 38.84 -33.53 -7.31
C HIS A 155 38.32 -34.06 -8.65
N SER A 156 37.02 -34.00 -8.92
CA SER A 156 36.46 -34.38 -10.22
C SER A 156 36.91 -33.41 -11.30
N LYS A 157 36.92 -32.08 -11.05
CA LYS A 157 37.53 -31.11 -11.99
C LYS A 157 39.00 -31.42 -12.25
N ARG A 158 39.83 -31.62 -11.22
CA ARG A 158 41.26 -31.96 -11.38
C ARG A 158 41.47 -33.24 -12.19
N LYS A 159 40.63 -34.27 -12.00
CA LYS A 159 40.63 -35.49 -12.84
C LYS A 159 40.21 -35.21 -14.29
N THR A 160 39.19 -34.39 -14.53
CA THR A 160 38.78 -34.03 -15.91
C THR A 160 39.83 -33.16 -16.64
N THR A 161 40.59 -32.33 -15.91
CA THR A 161 41.68 -31.52 -16.50
C THR A 161 42.95 -32.33 -16.77
N SER A 162 43.22 -33.41 -16.03
CA SER A 162 44.40 -34.26 -16.27
C SER A 162 44.18 -35.39 -17.28
N SER A 163 42.93 -35.77 -17.58
CA SER A 163 42.60 -36.94 -18.42
C SER A 163 41.92 -36.62 -19.76
N SER A 164 42.16 -35.45 -20.37
CA SER A 164 41.87 -35.26 -21.81
C SER A 164 42.62 -34.12 -22.51
N VAL A 165 43.95 -34.14 -22.52
CA VAL A 165 44.70 -33.55 -23.66
C VAL A 165 44.55 -34.49 -24.88
N LYS A 166 43.32 -34.68 -25.36
CA LYS A 166 43.12 -35.13 -26.73
C LYS A 166 43.64 -34.01 -27.60
N LYS A 167 44.62 -34.30 -28.47
CA LYS A 167 45.00 -33.39 -29.56
C LYS A 167 43.75 -33.13 -30.39
N VAL A 168 43.08 -32.00 -30.14
CA VAL A 168 41.99 -31.53 -30.98
C VAL A 168 42.65 -31.07 -32.27
N SER A 169 42.70 -31.97 -33.26
CA SER A 169 42.86 -31.57 -34.65
C SER A 169 41.90 -30.42 -34.92
N PRO A 170 42.32 -29.33 -35.60
CA PRO A 170 41.45 -28.18 -35.84
C PRO A 170 40.11 -28.68 -36.39
N PRO A 171 38.97 -28.21 -35.85
CA PRO A 171 37.67 -28.79 -36.16
C PRO A 171 37.43 -28.69 -37.67
N LYS A 172 37.54 -29.83 -38.37
CA LYS A 172 37.51 -29.94 -39.85
C LYS A 172 36.35 -29.18 -40.49
N HIS A 173 35.26 -29.07 -39.73
CA HIS A 173 33.96 -28.58 -40.16
C HIS A 173 33.41 -27.54 -39.16
N THR A 174 33.77 -26.27 -39.32
CA THR A 174 33.18 -25.15 -38.55
C THR A 174 32.06 -24.46 -39.33
N VAL A 175 31.06 -23.93 -38.62
CA VAL A 175 29.98 -23.14 -39.23
C VAL A 175 30.53 -21.82 -39.82
N SER A 176 31.57 -21.26 -39.23
CA SER A 176 32.24 -20.06 -39.76
C SER A 176 32.96 -20.36 -41.07
N GLY A 177 33.79 -21.41 -41.13
CA GLY A 177 34.51 -21.80 -42.34
C GLY A 177 33.58 -22.25 -43.47
N PHE A 178 32.43 -22.88 -43.16
CA PHE A 178 31.42 -23.19 -44.17
C PHE A 178 30.81 -21.91 -44.76
N ARG A 179 30.45 -20.95 -43.90
CA ARG A 179 29.93 -19.64 -44.31
C ARG A 179 30.95 -18.85 -45.13
N GLU A 180 32.22 -18.90 -44.74
CA GLU A 180 33.33 -18.25 -45.42
C GLU A 180 33.56 -18.83 -46.82
N LYS A 181 33.73 -20.15 -46.95
CA LYS A 181 33.83 -20.81 -48.27
C LYS A 181 32.60 -20.55 -49.15
N LEU A 182 31.39 -20.57 -48.57
CA LEU A 182 30.16 -20.27 -49.29
C LEU A 182 30.17 -18.84 -49.87
N TYR A 183 30.59 -17.83 -49.08
CA TYR A 183 30.74 -16.47 -49.60
C TYR A 183 31.85 -16.36 -50.66
N THR A 184 32.98 -17.07 -50.49
CA THR A 184 34.05 -17.10 -51.50
C THR A 184 33.57 -17.74 -52.81
N ALA A 185 32.78 -18.82 -52.75
CA ALA A 185 32.16 -19.43 -53.94
C ALA A 185 31.18 -18.47 -54.65
N VAL A 186 30.34 -17.75 -53.90
CA VAL A 186 29.44 -16.72 -54.46
C VAL A 186 30.24 -15.56 -55.09
N LYS A 187 31.37 -15.17 -54.50
CA LYS A 187 32.27 -14.16 -55.07
C LYS A 187 32.90 -14.63 -56.38
N MET A 188 33.46 -15.85 -56.42
CA MET A 188 34.02 -16.43 -57.65
C MET A 188 32.97 -16.61 -58.76
N LEU A 189 31.72 -16.94 -58.40
CA LEU A 189 30.62 -17.02 -59.37
C LEU A 189 30.24 -15.62 -59.94
N SER A 190 30.36 -14.57 -59.12
CA SER A 190 30.16 -13.19 -59.57
C SER A 190 31.27 -12.76 -60.54
N GLU A 191 32.53 -12.99 -60.16
CA GLU A 191 33.72 -12.71 -61.00
C GLU A 191 33.70 -13.51 -62.31
N LEU A 192 33.28 -14.79 -62.28
CA LEU A 192 33.12 -15.60 -63.47
C LEU A 192 32.03 -15.03 -64.40
N SER A 193 30.94 -14.47 -63.86
CA SER A 193 29.89 -13.84 -64.67
C SER A 193 30.37 -12.58 -65.37
N GLU A 194 31.23 -11.78 -64.71
CA GLU A 194 31.87 -10.60 -65.29
C GLU A 194 32.83 -11.00 -66.43
N VAL A 195 33.66 -12.05 -66.23
CA VAL A 195 34.57 -12.54 -67.28
C VAL A 195 33.80 -13.19 -68.44
N CYS A 196 32.68 -13.85 -68.20
CA CYS A 196 31.80 -14.33 -69.29
C CYS A 196 31.19 -13.16 -70.10
N GLN A 197 30.89 -12.03 -69.45
CA GLN A 197 30.40 -10.84 -70.13
C GLN A 197 31.52 -10.12 -70.92
N THR A 198 32.76 -10.09 -70.43
CA THR A 198 33.89 -9.54 -71.20
C THR A 198 34.26 -10.42 -72.40
N LEU A 199 34.21 -11.76 -72.26
CA LEU A 199 34.35 -12.71 -73.36
C LEU A 199 33.33 -12.45 -74.49
N LYS A 200 32.07 -12.23 -74.13
CA LYS A 200 30.98 -11.93 -75.07
C LYS A 200 31.19 -10.60 -75.81
N ASN A 201 31.90 -9.64 -75.20
CA ASN A 201 32.17 -8.33 -75.77
C ASN A 201 33.47 -8.28 -76.61
N ASN A 202 34.36 -9.28 -76.53
CA ASN A 202 35.69 -9.27 -77.16
C ASN A 202 35.88 -10.36 -78.24
N ILE A 203 34.80 -10.77 -78.92
CA ILE A 203 34.81 -11.86 -79.92
C ILE A 203 35.78 -11.59 -81.09
N GLU A 204 36.03 -10.32 -81.43
CA GLU A 204 36.89 -9.92 -82.55
C GLU A 204 38.38 -9.83 -82.19
N ASN A 205 38.74 -9.71 -80.90
CA ASN A 205 40.13 -9.58 -80.45
C ASN A 205 40.65 -10.93 -79.94
N LYS A 206 41.33 -11.67 -80.83
CA LYS A 206 41.77 -13.05 -80.60
C LYS A 206 42.64 -13.23 -79.34
N ASP A 207 43.54 -12.31 -79.06
CA ASP A 207 44.46 -12.42 -77.93
C ASP A 207 43.72 -12.13 -76.61
N ALA A 208 42.96 -11.03 -76.55
CA ALA A 208 42.13 -10.70 -75.38
C ALA A 208 41.03 -11.75 -75.11
N TRP A 209 40.51 -12.40 -76.17
CA TRP A 209 39.57 -13.51 -76.05
C TRP A 209 40.23 -14.76 -75.45
N THR A 210 41.48 -15.06 -75.85
CA THR A 210 42.24 -16.20 -75.32
C THR A 210 42.63 -16.00 -73.85
N ASP A 211 43.03 -14.79 -73.45
CA ASP A 211 43.35 -14.44 -72.06
C ASP A 211 42.10 -14.49 -71.17
N SER A 212 40.99 -13.90 -71.62
CA SER A 212 39.72 -13.91 -70.86
C SER A 212 39.10 -15.31 -70.78
N TYR A 213 39.27 -16.15 -71.81
CA TYR A 213 38.86 -17.56 -71.78
C TYR A 213 39.69 -18.36 -70.77
N SER A 214 41.01 -18.17 -70.75
CA SER A 214 41.90 -18.83 -69.79
C SER A 214 41.53 -18.46 -68.35
N ARG A 215 41.30 -17.17 -68.07
CA ARG A 215 40.83 -16.68 -66.77
C ARG A 215 39.45 -17.22 -66.39
N ALA A 216 38.53 -17.39 -67.33
CA ALA A 216 37.22 -18.01 -67.07
C ALA A 216 37.36 -19.51 -66.75
N ALA A 217 38.25 -20.23 -67.43
CA ALA A 217 38.53 -21.64 -67.16
C ALA A 217 39.18 -21.85 -65.78
N GLU A 218 40.10 -20.98 -65.38
CA GLU A 218 40.69 -20.95 -64.03
C GLU A 218 39.63 -20.69 -62.95
N LEU A 219 38.85 -19.61 -63.09
CA LEU A 219 37.76 -19.26 -62.15
C LEU A 219 36.72 -20.37 -62.05
N LYS A 220 36.36 -21.01 -63.17
CA LYS A 220 35.47 -22.18 -63.19
C LYS A 220 36.08 -23.34 -62.40
N SER A 221 37.36 -23.65 -62.60
CA SER A 221 38.05 -24.75 -61.92
C SER A 221 38.13 -24.52 -60.41
N SER A 222 38.48 -23.30 -59.97
CA SER A 222 38.48 -22.92 -58.54
C SER A 222 37.08 -22.90 -57.93
N LEU A 223 36.05 -22.56 -58.70
CA LEU A 223 34.66 -22.65 -58.28
C LEU A 223 34.21 -24.11 -58.11
N GLU A 224 34.54 -24.99 -59.05
CA GLU A 224 34.25 -26.43 -58.99
C GLU A 224 34.96 -27.11 -57.81
N GLU A 225 36.21 -26.76 -57.52
CA GLU A 225 36.94 -27.24 -56.34
C GLU A 225 36.27 -26.75 -55.02
N SER A 226 35.93 -25.46 -54.94
CA SER A 226 35.26 -24.89 -53.77
C SER A 226 33.88 -25.51 -53.54
N LEU A 227 33.10 -25.68 -54.61
CA LEU A 227 31.77 -26.28 -54.57
C LEU A 227 31.83 -27.79 -54.28
N GLY A 228 32.82 -28.51 -54.81
CA GLY A 228 33.11 -29.90 -54.47
C GLY A 228 33.40 -30.05 -52.98
N SER A 229 34.14 -29.12 -52.39
CA SER A 229 34.34 -29.10 -50.94
C SER A 229 33.05 -28.79 -50.16
N LEU A 230 32.20 -27.86 -50.65
CA LEU A 230 30.94 -27.47 -50.00
C LEU A 230 29.82 -28.52 -50.10
N ASN A 231 29.84 -29.36 -51.14
CA ASN A 231 28.88 -30.43 -51.37
C ASN A 231 29.22 -31.74 -50.63
N ASP A 232 30.32 -31.78 -49.86
CA ASP A 232 30.63 -32.89 -48.95
C ASP A 232 29.44 -33.13 -47.97
N PRO A 233 28.74 -34.27 -48.07
CA PRO A 233 27.55 -34.53 -47.26
C PRO A 233 27.87 -34.57 -45.76
N ASP A 234 29.07 -35.06 -45.39
CA ASP A 234 29.49 -35.13 -43.98
C ASP A 234 29.72 -33.72 -43.41
N TRP A 235 30.33 -32.81 -44.19
CA TRP A 235 30.46 -31.41 -43.76
C TRP A 235 29.10 -30.74 -43.61
N VAL A 236 28.24 -30.88 -44.61
CA VAL A 236 26.91 -30.25 -44.63
C VAL A 236 26.07 -30.70 -43.44
N ASP A 237 26.03 -32.01 -43.15
CA ASP A 237 25.24 -32.53 -42.04
C ASP A 237 25.85 -32.18 -40.67
N GLU A 238 27.17 -32.12 -40.56
CA GLU A 238 27.84 -31.65 -39.34
C GLU A 238 27.57 -30.15 -39.08
N VAL A 239 27.48 -29.33 -40.12
CA VAL A 239 27.06 -27.92 -40.02
C VAL A 239 25.58 -27.79 -39.65
N LYS A 240 24.68 -28.59 -40.26
CA LYS A 240 23.25 -28.64 -39.87
C LYS A 240 23.09 -29.02 -38.39
N LYS A 241 23.77 -30.08 -37.92
CA LYS A 241 23.77 -30.51 -36.51
C LYS A 241 24.21 -29.36 -35.59
N LYS A 242 25.30 -28.68 -35.92
CA LYS A 242 25.79 -27.51 -35.17
C LYS A 242 24.81 -26.33 -35.16
N LEU A 243 24.15 -26.03 -36.28
CA LEU A 243 23.11 -25.00 -36.34
C LEU A 243 21.89 -25.32 -35.47
N VAL A 244 21.45 -26.58 -35.43
CA VAL A 244 20.36 -27.03 -34.52
C VAL A 244 20.77 -26.87 -33.06
N LEU A 245 22.01 -27.21 -32.69
CA LEU A 245 22.53 -27.01 -31.33
C LEU A 245 22.61 -25.52 -30.96
N ILE A 246 23.06 -24.66 -31.88
CA ILE A 246 23.10 -23.19 -31.68
C ILE A 246 21.68 -22.65 -31.50
N LYS A 247 20.71 -23.07 -32.32
CA LYS A 247 19.29 -22.68 -32.18
C LYS A 247 18.73 -23.10 -30.82
N LYS A 248 18.91 -24.37 -30.43
CA LYS A 248 18.48 -24.89 -29.12
C LYS A 248 19.14 -24.13 -27.94
N LYS A 249 20.43 -23.80 -28.04
CA LYS A 249 21.14 -23.00 -27.01
C LYS A 249 20.57 -21.58 -26.90
N ARG A 250 20.39 -20.87 -28.02
CA ARG A 250 19.81 -19.52 -28.04
C ARG A 250 18.39 -19.51 -27.48
N GLU A 251 17.59 -20.53 -27.82
CA GLU A 251 16.23 -20.68 -27.33
C GLU A 251 16.18 -20.86 -25.80
N ARG A 252 17.02 -21.76 -25.25
CA ARG A 252 17.15 -21.96 -23.80
C ARG A 252 17.57 -20.68 -23.08
N VAL A 253 18.52 -19.92 -23.64
CA VAL A 253 18.98 -18.65 -23.06
C VAL A 253 17.87 -17.59 -23.09
N ARG A 254 17.06 -17.53 -24.16
CA ARG A 254 15.93 -16.59 -24.23
C ARG A 254 14.86 -16.92 -23.18
N ARG A 255 14.49 -18.19 -23.03
CA ARG A 255 13.53 -18.64 -22.00
C ARG A 255 14.02 -18.30 -20.60
N LYS A 256 15.25 -18.69 -20.26
CA LYS A 256 15.85 -18.37 -18.96
C LYS A 256 15.91 -16.85 -18.68
N LYS A 257 16.13 -16.02 -19.71
CA LYS A 257 16.05 -14.56 -19.55
C LYS A 257 14.62 -14.07 -19.31
N ALA A 258 13.63 -14.62 -20.02
CA ALA A 258 12.23 -14.27 -19.84
C ALA A 258 11.71 -14.69 -18.44
N GLU A 259 12.02 -15.92 -18.02
CA GLU A 259 11.74 -16.45 -16.67
C GLU A 259 12.31 -15.54 -15.57
N LEU A 260 13.57 -15.10 -15.72
CA LEU A 260 14.21 -14.21 -14.74
C LEU A 260 13.64 -12.78 -14.74
N GLU A 261 13.21 -12.26 -15.90
CA GLU A 261 12.52 -10.97 -15.99
C GLU A 261 11.10 -11.04 -15.41
N GLU A 262 10.45 -12.20 -15.51
CA GLU A 262 9.16 -12.49 -14.88
C GLU A 262 9.28 -12.56 -13.35
N GLU A 263 10.23 -13.35 -12.85
CA GLU A 263 10.51 -13.45 -11.42
C GLU A 263 10.84 -12.07 -10.83
N LYS A 264 11.65 -11.26 -11.54
CA LYS A 264 11.97 -9.88 -11.13
C LYS A 264 10.72 -8.99 -11.07
N ARG A 265 9.84 -9.04 -12.08
CA ARG A 265 8.57 -8.31 -12.08
C ARG A 265 7.64 -8.76 -10.94
N GLU A 266 7.58 -10.05 -10.63
CA GLU A 266 6.81 -10.58 -9.51
C GLU A 266 7.39 -10.20 -8.14
N GLN A 267 8.72 -10.11 -8.02
CA GLN A 267 9.39 -9.60 -6.83
C GLN A 267 9.12 -8.11 -6.64
N GLU A 268 9.21 -7.31 -7.71
CA GLU A 268 8.87 -5.87 -7.71
C GLU A 268 7.39 -5.63 -7.38
N ALA A 269 6.47 -6.40 -7.96
CA ALA A 269 5.04 -6.32 -7.64
C ALA A 269 4.76 -6.65 -6.16
N ARG A 270 5.39 -7.70 -5.61
CA ARG A 270 5.28 -8.05 -4.19
C ARG A 270 5.96 -7.06 -3.25
N ALA A 271 6.97 -6.32 -3.72
CA ALA A 271 7.57 -5.22 -2.97
C ALA A 271 6.61 -4.01 -2.95
N ALA A 272 6.09 -3.61 -4.10
CA ALA A 272 5.13 -2.53 -4.24
C ALA A 272 3.82 -2.77 -3.45
N GLU A 273 3.32 -4.01 -3.41
CA GLU A 273 2.16 -4.37 -2.57
C GLU A 273 2.46 -4.17 -1.07
N LYS A 274 3.65 -4.55 -0.60
CA LYS A 274 4.08 -4.33 0.80
C LYS A 274 4.25 -2.86 1.12
N GLU A 275 4.87 -2.09 0.23
CA GLU A 275 5.02 -0.64 0.36
C GLU A 275 3.65 0.05 0.41
N ALA A 276 2.75 -0.26 -0.51
CA ALA A 276 1.37 0.25 -0.50
C ALA A 276 0.59 -0.15 0.77
N ALA A 277 0.85 -1.34 1.34
CA ALA A 277 0.27 -1.75 2.61
C ALA A 277 0.84 -0.97 3.81
N ILE A 278 2.15 -0.66 3.80
CA ILE A 278 2.81 0.20 4.79
C ILE A 278 2.26 1.62 4.70
N ASP A 279 2.19 2.23 3.52
CA ASP A 279 1.66 3.58 3.30
C ASP A 279 0.20 3.69 3.74
N LYS A 280 -0.62 2.69 3.39
CA LYS A 280 -2.02 2.59 3.85
C LYS A 280 -2.13 2.47 5.37
N HIS A 281 -1.16 1.86 6.04
CA HIS A 281 -1.11 1.81 7.50
C HIS A 281 -0.64 3.15 8.09
N GLN A 282 0.39 3.78 7.54
CA GLN A 282 0.88 5.09 7.96
C GLN A 282 -0.21 6.16 7.82
N MET A 283 -0.88 6.22 6.66
CA MET A 283 -1.99 7.14 6.40
C MET A 283 -3.12 6.98 7.43
N LYS A 284 -3.51 5.74 7.76
CA LYS A 284 -4.50 5.49 8.83
C LYS A 284 -4.03 5.98 10.20
N ARG A 285 -2.74 5.86 10.53
CA ARG A 285 -2.19 6.35 11.80
C ARG A 285 -2.13 7.87 11.84
N ILE A 286 -1.78 8.52 10.73
CA ILE A 286 -1.81 9.98 10.60
C ILE A 286 -3.24 10.49 10.77
N GLN A 287 -4.21 9.91 10.05
CA GLN A 287 -5.64 10.25 10.18
C GLN A 287 -6.16 10.09 11.62
N GLN A 288 -5.83 8.98 12.29
CA GLN A 288 -6.19 8.78 13.71
C GLN A 288 -5.61 9.85 14.64
N ILE A 289 -4.37 10.29 14.40
CA ILE A 289 -3.74 11.35 15.19
C ILE A 289 -4.38 12.71 14.88
N GLU A 290 -4.68 12.99 13.61
CA GLU A 290 -5.35 14.21 13.18
C GLU A 290 -6.78 14.32 13.75
N GLU A 291 -7.55 13.24 13.72
CA GLU A 291 -8.87 13.14 14.37
C GLU A 291 -8.75 13.39 15.88
N GLN A 292 -7.81 12.73 16.58
CA GLN A 292 -7.55 12.97 18.00
C GLN A 292 -7.04 14.38 18.32
N ASN A 293 -6.33 15.04 17.41
CA ASN A 293 -5.93 16.44 17.57
C ASN A 293 -7.17 17.34 17.49
N ARG A 294 -8.01 17.12 16.47
CA ARG A 294 -9.24 17.88 16.24
C ARG A 294 -10.25 17.73 17.37
N GLU A 295 -10.44 16.53 17.90
CA GLU A 295 -11.26 16.27 19.10
C GLU A 295 -10.74 17.05 20.32
N ARG A 296 -9.42 17.08 20.54
CA ARG A 296 -8.81 17.84 21.64
C ARG A 296 -8.94 19.35 21.44
N GLU A 297 -8.80 19.85 20.22
CA GLU A 297 -9.01 21.27 19.90
C GLU A 297 -10.47 21.70 20.12
N LEU A 298 -11.43 20.89 19.68
CA LEU A 298 -12.86 21.13 19.93
C LEU A 298 -13.17 21.15 21.43
N LYS A 299 -12.62 20.20 22.20
CA LYS A 299 -12.77 20.19 23.66
C LYS A 299 -12.17 21.44 24.31
N LEU A 300 -10.94 21.82 23.93
CA LEU A 300 -10.29 23.03 24.46
C LEU A 300 -11.08 24.30 24.12
N ALA A 301 -11.69 24.38 22.93
CA ALA A 301 -12.56 25.48 22.56
C ALA A 301 -13.84 25.52 23.43
N ALA A 302 -14.46 24.37 23.70
CA ALA A 302 -15.62 24.29 24.59
C ALA A 302 -15.28 24.67 26.05
N ASP A 303 -14.16 24.15 26.58
CA ASP A 303 -13.65 24.48 27.92
C ASP A 303 -13.28 25.99 28.03
N ALA A 304 -12.77 26.61 26.95
CA ALA A 304 -12.50 28.05 26.89
C ALA A 304 -13.78 28.90 26.95
N VAL A 305 -14.84 28.50 26.24
CA VAL A 305 -16.14 29.21 26.30
C VAL A 305 -16.78 29.05 27.67
N LEU A 306 -16.78 27.85 28.26
CA LEU A 306 -17.32 27.60 29.61
C LEU A 306 -16.55 28.39 30.69
N SER A 307 -15.23 28.38 30.66
CA SER A 307 -14.40 29.13 31.63
C SER A 307 -14.59 30.64 31.51
N GLU A 308 -14.84 31.18 30.32
CA GLU A 308 -15.23 32.58 30.12
C GLU A 308 -16.60 32.90 30.75
N VAL A 309 -17.59 32.01 30.65
CA VAL A 309 -18.89 32.18 31.34
C VAL A 309 -18.70 32.12 32.87
N MET A 310 -17.91 31.17 33.38
CA MET A 310 -17.59 31.11 34.82
C MET A 310 -16.87 32.38 35.30
N ARG A 311 -15.95 32.94 34.49
CA ARG A 311 -15.27 34.21 34.78
C ARG A 311 -16.26 35.37 34.87
N LYS A 312 -17.20 35.46 33.92
CA LYS A 312 -18.29 36.47 33.94
C LYS A 312 -19.19 36.34 35.18
N GLN A 313 -19.50 35.12 35.63
CA GLN A 313 -20.26 34.90 36.86
C GLN A 313 -19.47 35.30 38.11
N ALA A 314 -18.18 34.94 38.20
CA ALA A 314 -17.31 35.30 39.31
C ALA A 314 -17.14 36.83 39.43
N ASP A 315 -17.05 37.54 38.31
CA ASP A 315 -17.02 39.00 38.29
C ASP A 315 -18.35 39.63 38.74
N ALA A 316 -19.49 39.10 38.28
CA ALA A 316 -20.81 39.54 38.76
C ALA A 316 -20.97 39.32 40.29
N LYS A 317 -20.45 38.22 40.84
CA LYS A 317 -20.39 38.00 42.29
C LYS A 317 -19.51 39.03 42.99
N ARG A 318 -18.29 39.27 42.49
CA ARG A 318 -17.37 40.30 43.01
C ARG A 318 -18.02 41.69 43.04
N MET A 319 -18.77 42.05 42.00
CA MET A 319 -19.53 43.31 41.97
C MET A 319 -20.59 43.39 43.09
N LEU A 320 -21.31 42.30 43.37
CA LEU A 320 -22.26 42.26 44.50
C LEU A 320 -21.55 42.41 45.85
N ASP A 321 -20.40 41.75 46.03
CA ASP A 321 -19.60 41.84 47.25
C ASP A 321 -19.10 43.28 47.49
N ILE A 322 -18.66 43.98 46.43
CA ILE A 322 -18.31 45.42 46.48
C ILE A 322 -19.52 46.28 46.88
N LEU A 323 -20.70 46.07 46.29
CA LEU A 323 -21.92 46.80 46.66
C LEU A 323 -22.35 46.52 48.11
N GLN A 324 -22.04 45.34 48.66
CA GLN A 324 -22.29 45.03 50.06
C GLN A 324 -21.28 45.70 50.99
N ALA A 325 -20.01 45.79 50.59
CA ALA A 325 -18.97 46.52 51.32
C ALA A 325 -19.26 48.04 51.36
N LEU A 326 -19.74 48.62 50.24
CA LEU A 326 -20.15 50.03 50.18
C LEU A 326 -21.35 50.34 51.09
N GLU A 327 -22.35 49.46 51.16
CA GLU A 327 -23.47 49.60 52.11
C GLU A 327 -22.98 49.59 53.57
N LYS A 328 -22.12 48.63 53.93
CA LYS A 328 -21.51 48.55 55.28
C LYS A 328 -20.72 49.82 55.61
N LEU A 329 -19.91 50.32 54.66
CA LEU A 329 -19.13 51.55 54.83
C LEU A 329 -20.03 52.79 55.01
N ARG A 330 -21.14 52.89 54.26
CA ARG A 330 -22.14 53.97 54.43
C ARG A 330 -22.76 53.91 55.83
N LYS A 331 -23.18 52.72 56.30
CA LYS A 331 -23.75 52.53 57.65
C LYS A 331 -22.78 52.93 58.76
N LEU A 332 -21.53 52.45 58.71
CA LEU A 332 -20.49 52.83 59.67
C LEU A 332 -20.22 54.35 59.68
N ARG A 333 -20.23 55.01 58.53
CA ARG A 333 -20.10 56.49 58.44
C ARG A 333 -21.31 57.22 59.05
N LYS A 334 -22.55 56.72 58.83
CA LYS A 334 -23.77 57.27 59.46
C LYS A 334 -23.73 57.11 60.99
N GLU A 335 -23.33 55.95 61.49
CA GLU A 335 -23.17 55.71 62.92
C GLU A 335 -22.10 56.62 63.55
N ALA A 336 -20.95 56.77 62.89
CA ALA A 336 -19.87 57.64 63.35
C ALA A 336 -20.27 59.13 63.35
N ALA A 337 -21.04 59.59 62.37
CA ALA A 337 -21.60 60.94 62.34
C ALA A 337 -22.63 61.14 63.48
N SER A 338 -23.53 60.17 63.68
CA SER A 338 -24.55 60.21 64.73
C SER A 338 -23.92 60.28 66.13
N ARG A 339 -22.82 59.55 66.38
CA ARG A 339 -22.04 59.64 67.63
C ARG A 339 -21.38 61.02 67.85
N ARG A 340 -21.22 61.83 66.80
CA ARG A 340 -20.74 63.22 66.86
C ARG A 340 -21.89 64.25 66.88
N GLY A 341 -23.14 63.80 67.02
CA GLY A 341 -24.33 64.67 67.00
C GLY A 341 -24.73 65.19 65.61
N MET A 342 -24.07 64.72 64.55
CA MET A 342 -24.39 65.12 63.16
C MET A 342 -25.25 64.06 62.49
N PHE A 343 -26.44 64.44 62.04
CA PHE A 343 -27.36 63.55 61.34
C PHE A 343 -27.36 63.90 59.84
N PRO A 344 -26.86 63.00 58.96
CA PRO A 344 -26.99 63.16 57.51
C PRO A 344 -28.46 63.27 57.08
N GLU A 345 -28.70 64.03 56.02
CA GLU A 345 -30.02 64.24 55.43
C GLU A 345 -30.61 62.92 54.89
N LYS A 346 -31.88 62.66 55.22
CA LYS A 346 -32.55 61.39 54.89
C LYS A 346 -32.67 61.15 53.38
N GLU A 347 -33.00 62.21 52.63
CA GLU A 347 -33.16 62.14 51.17
C GLU A 347 -31.87 61.67 50.48
N CYS A 348 -30.71 62.14 50.95
CA CYS A 348 -29.39 61.73 50.47
C CYS A 348 -29.07 60.25 50.72
N ASP A 349 -29.70 59.61 51.71
CA ASP A 349 -29.57 58.18 51.99
C ASP A 349 -30.58 57.34 51.20
N ASP A 350 -31.82 57.81 51.04
CA ASP A 350 -32.85 57.14 50.24
C ASP A 350 -32.42 57.07 48.75
N VAL A 351 -31.81 58.14 48.22
CA VAL A 351 -31.19 58.14 46.88
C VAL A 351 -30.03 57.13 46.78
N PHE A 352 -29.21 56.99 47.83
CA PHE A 352 -28.09 56.04 47.84
C PHE A 352 -28.57 54.58 47.87
N GLU A 353 -29.54 54.25 48.72
CA GLU A 353 -30.14 52.91 48.78
C GLU A 353 -30.93 52.58 47.51
N GLY A 354 -31.61 53.57 46.91
CA GLY A 354 -32.25 53.43 45.60
C GLY A 354 -31.25 53.08 44.49
N HIS A 355 -30.09 53.76 44.46
CA HIS A 355 -29.00 53.43 43.53
C HIS A 355 -28.39 52.04 43.77
N LEU A 356 -28.11 51.65 45.02
CA LEU A 356 -27.64 50.29 45.35
C LEU A 356 -28.66 49.22 44.93
N THR A 357 -29.95 49.45 45.19
CA THR A 357 -31.04 48.52 44.86
C THR A 357 -31.18 48.34 43.34
N ARG A 358 -31.08 49.43 42.57
CA ARG A 358 -31.07 49.37 41.10
C ARG A 358 -29.87 48.56 40.58
N LEU A 359 -28.66 48.83 41.09
CA LEU A 359 -27.44 48.12 40.68
C LEU A 359 -27.48 46.62 41.03
N ARG A 360 -27.93 46.27 42.25
CA ARG A 360 -28.14 44.86 42.67
C ARG A 360 -29.13 44.15 41.77
N THR A 361 -30.22 44.82 41.38
CA THR A 361 -31.24 44.25 40.49
C THR A 361 -30.67 44.00 39.09
N LEU A 362 -29.87 44.93 38.55
CA LEU A 362 -29.20 44.75 37.26
C LEU A 362 -28.18 43.60 37.29
N ILE A 363 -27.34 43.52 38.33
CA ILE A 363 -26.36 42.43 38.45
C ILE A 363 -27.06 41.08 38.60
N ARG A 364 -28.09 40.95 39.45
CA ARG A 364 -28.87 39.71 39.59
C ARG A 364 -29.48 39.25 38.27
N LYS A 365 -30.06 40.17 37.48
CA LYS A 365 -30.57 39.87 36.13
C LYS A 365 -29.46 39.33 35.22
N ARG A 366 -28.27 39.94 35.25
CA ARG A 366 -27.11 39.52 34.46
C ARG A 366 -26.53 38.16 34.91
N THR A 367 -26.49 37.90 36.21
CA THR A 367 -26.12 36.58 36.78
C THR A 367 -27.08 35.48 36.32
N ALA A 368 -28.39 35.76 36.29
CA ALA A 368 -29.38 34.80 35.80
C ALA A 368 -29.18 34.45 34.31
N VAL A 369 -28.83 35.44 33.47
CA VAL A 369 -28.47 35.20 32.06
C VAL A 369 -27.23 34.32 31.95
N TYR A 370 -26.16 34.60 32.71
CA TYR A 370 -24.94 33.78 32.68
C TYR A 370 -25.14 32.36 33.22
N GLY A 371 -26.05 32.16 34.17
CA GLY A 371 -26.43 30.82 34.64
C GLY A 371 -27.25 30.03 33.60
N ALA A 372 -28.09 30.72 32.82
CA ALA A 372 -28.78 30.11 31.69
C ALA A 372 -27.82 29.78 30.53
N GLU A 373 -26.85 30.65 30.24
CA GLU A 373 -25.78 30.45 29.25
C GLU A 373 -24.93 29.22 29.60
N GLU A 374 -24.47 29.10 30.85
CA GLU A 374 -23.72 27.94 31.35
C GLU A 374 -24.52 26.63 31.26
N ASN A 375 -25.79 26.64 31.70
CA ASN A 375 -26.64 25.46 31.66
C ASN A 375 -26.97 25.03 30.22
N ALA A 376 -27.20 25.96 29.31
CA ALA A 376 -27.41 25.67 27.89
C ALA A 376 -26.17 25.02 27.26
N LEU A 377 -24.98 25.58 27.51
CA LEU A 377 -23.71 25.01 27.04
C LEU A 377 -23.49 23.60 27.61
N ARG A 378 -23.71 23.39 28.91
CA ARG A 378 -23.60 22.07 29.55
C ARG A 378 -24.50 21.03 28.88
N VAL A 379 -25.78 21.36 28.66
CA VAL A 379 -26.74 20.45 27.99
C VAL A 379 -26.34 20.17 26.55
N MET A 380 -25.76 21.14 25.83
CA MET A 380 -25.25 20.91 24.46
C MET A 380 -24.05 19.94 24.46
N LEU A 381 -23.07 20.12 25.36
CA LEU A 381 -21.93 19.20 25.49
C LEU A 381 -22.36 17.79 25.91
N GLU A 382 -23.29 17.67 26.85
CA GLU A 382 -23.84 16.38 27.30
C GLU A 382 -24.62 15.69 26.17
N GLY A 383 -25.40 16.44 25.39
CA GLY A 383 -26.15 15.93 24.23
C GLY A 383 -25.24 15.41 23.11
N GLU A 384 -24.17 16.14 22.76
CA GLU A 384 -23.19 15.71 21.76
C GLU A 384 -22.43 14.46 22.21
N GLN A 385 -22.02 14.40 23.48
CA GLN A 385 -21.35 13.22 24.05
C GLN A 385 -22.28 11.98 24.10
N GLU A 386 -23.57 12.16 24.38
CA GLU A 386 -24.52 11.05 24.38
C GLU A 386 -24.87 10.58 22.95
N GLU A 387 -24.98 11.48 21.98
CA GLU A 387 -25.10 11.11 20.57
C GLU A 387 -23.86 10.34 20.07
N GLU A 388 -22.67 10.77 20.46
CA GLU A 388 -21.43 10.04 20.18
C GLU A 388 -21.45 8.64 20.80
N ARG A 389 -21.76 8.49 22.09
CA ARG A 389 -21.89 7.16 22.73
C ARG A 389 -22.90 6.27 22.03
N LYS A 390 -24.03 6.81 21.58
CA LYS A 390 -25.06 6.09 20.83
C LYS A 390 -24.56 5.63 19.46
N ARG A 391 -23.92 6.52 18.68
CA ARG A 391 -23.30 6.20 17.38
C ARG A 391 -22.22 5.14 17.54
N ASP A 392 -21.45 5.18 18.62
CA ASP A 392 -20.39 4.20 18.89
C ASP A 392 -20.95 2.82 19.30
N HIS A 393 -22.04 2.78 20.07
CA HIS A 393 -22.77 1.53 20.33
C HIS A 393 -23.38 0.94 19.05
N GLU A 394 -23.94 1.77 18.16
CA GLU A 394 -24.46 1.32 16.87
C GLU A 394 -23.36 0.75 15.97
N LYS A 395 -22.21 1.44 15.86
CA LYS A 395 -21.01 0.92 15.15
C LYS A 395 -20.57 -0.43 15.72
N ARG A 396 -20.53 -0.58 17.05
CA ARG A 396 -20.16 -1.85 17.72
C ARG A 396 -21.15 -2.95 17.40
N GLN A 397 -22.45 -2.71 17.55
CA GLN A 397 -23.49 -3.68 17.18
C GLN A 397 -23.43 -4.05 15.70
N LYS A 398 -23.22 -3.09 14.79
CA LYS A 398 -23.09 -3.37 13.35
C LYS A 398 -21.88 -4.28 13.08
N LYS A 399 -20.72 -3.98 13.67
CA LYS A 399 -19.49 -4.78 13.57
C LYS A 399 -19.64 -6.17 14.19
N GLU A 400 -20.44 -6.30 15.25
CA GLU A 400 -20.76 -7.58 15.87
C GLU A 400 -21.70 -8.42 15.00
N ARG A 401 -22.77 -7.83 14.46
CA ARG A 401 -23.67 -8.47 13.48
C ARG A 401 -22.91 -8.91 12.22
N GLU A 402 -21.99 -8.08 11.72
CA GLU A 402 -21.12 -8.40 10.60
C GLU A 402 -20.17 -9.58 10.92
N LYS A 403 -19.56 -9.60 12.13
CA LYS A 403 -18.77 -10.75 12.60
C LYS A 403 -19.60 -12.03 12.75
N LEU A 404 -20.84 -11.94 13.22
CA LEU A 404 -21.75 -13.08 13.33
C LEU A 404 -22.15 -13.61 11.94
N LEU A 405 -22.48 -12.72 11.00
CA LEU A 405 -22.71 -13.06 9.59
C LEU A 405 -21.47 -13.69 8.94
N GLN A 406 -20.28 -13.17 9.23
CA GLN A 406 -19.02 -13.73 8.75
C GLN A 406 -18.79 -15.14 9.29
N LYS A 407 -18.92 -15.34 10.60
CA LYS A 407 -18.84 -16.67 11.23
C LYS A 407 -19.90 -17.63 10.69
N LYS A 408 -21.13 -17.16 10.44
CA LYS A 408 -22.19 -17.97 9.82
C LYS A 408 -21.73 -18.44 8.43
N ARG A 409 -21.26 -17.53 7.57
CA ARG A 409 -20.74 -17.89 6.24
C ARG A 409 -19.56 -18.85 6.30
N GLU A 410 -18.66 -18.69 7.26
CA GLU A 410 -17.54 -19.61 7.48
C GLU A 410 -18.02 -21.01 7.88
N ILE A 411 -18.98 -21.10 8.81
CA ILE A 411 -19.61 -22.37 9.23
C ILE A 411 -20.39 -23.01 8.08
N ASP A 412 -21.21 -22.23 7.35
CA ASP A 412 -21.95 -22.70 6.18
C ASP A 412 -20.97 -23.25 5.12
N THR A 413 -19.84 -22.57 4.88
CA THR A 413 -18.79 -23.03 3.96
C THR A 413 -18.08 -24.31 4.44
N MET A 414 -17.89 -24.48 5.75
CA MET A 414 -17.29 -25.69 6.33
C MET A 414 -18.24 -26.90 6.31
N LEU A 415 -19.54 -26.68 6.46
CA LEU A 415 -20.56 -27.74 6.51
C LEU A 415 -21.03 -28.17 5.12
N PHE A 416 -21.22 -27.22 4.20
CA PHE A 416 -21.85 -27.44 2.90
C PHE A 416 -20.92 -27.21 1.69
N GLY A 417 -19.68 -26.78 1.95
CA GLY A 417 -18.71 -26.41 0.91
C GLY A 417 -18.86 -24.97 0.44
N ALA A 418 -17.96 -24.55 -0.46
CA ALA A 418 -18.05 -23.23 -1.08
C ALA A 418 -19.27 -23.13 -2.02
N GLU A 419 -19.89 -21.94 -2.10
CA GLU A 419 -20.95 -21.69 -3.07
C GLU A 419 -20.48 -22.00 -4.49
N MET A 420 -21.29 -22.79 -5.19
CA MET A 420 -20.92 -23.36 -6.48
C MET A 420 -21.04 -22.30 -7.58
N PRO A 421 -20.07 -22.19 -8.51
CA PRO A 421 -20.11 -21.16 -9.55
C PRO A 421 -21.41 -21.18 -10.39
N PRO A 422 -21.90 -20.01 -10.88
CA PRO A 422 -23.16 -19.93 -11.63
C PRO A 422 -23.25 -20.83 -12.87
N ASP A 423 -22.11 -21.25 -13.43
CA ASP A 423 -22.00 -22.08 -14.64
C ASP A 423 -21.63 -23.55 -14.33
N HIS A 424 -21.64 -23.96 -13.05
CA HIS A 424 -21.22 -25.30 -12.66
C HIS A 424 -22.23 -26.39 -13.11
N PRO A 425 -21.79 -27.51 -13.70
CA PRO A 425 -22.69 -28.51 -14.29
C PRO A 425 -23.66 -29.17 -13.29
N LEU A 426 -23.32 -29.20 -12.00
CA LEU A 426 -24.20 -29.73 -10.94
C LEU A 426 -25.24 -28.72 -10.43
N LYS A 427 -25.21 -27.46 -10.88
CA LYS A 427 -26.07 -26.39 -10.34
C LYS A 427 -27.57 -26.65 -10.50
N PRO A 428 -28.09 -27.20 -11.62
CA PRO A 428 -29.51 -27.55 -11.72
C PRO A 428 -29.95 -28.57 -10.66
N TYR A 429 -29.07 -29.52 -10.30
CA TYR A 429 -29.35 -30.50 -9.24
C TYR A 429 -29.36 -29.84 -7.85
N GLN A 430 -28.46 -28.89 -7.59
CA GLN A 430 -28.49 -28.12 -6.34
C GLN A 430 -29.75 -27.25 -6.25
N GLU A 431 -30.14 -26.58 -7.34
CA GLU A 431 -31.36 -25.77 -7.42
C GLU A 431 -32.62 -26.61 -7.23
N PHE A 432 -32.68 -27.83 -7.81
CA PHE A 432 -33.77 -28.78 -7.58
C PHE A 432 -33.88 -29.22 -6.11
N ASN A 433 -32.76 -29.52 -5.44
CA ASN A 433 -32.79 -29.93 -4.03
C ASN A 433 -33.04 -28.75 -3.05
N THR A 434 -32.70 -27.51 -3.43
CA THR A 434 -32.89 -26.30 -2.60
C THR A 434 -34.15 -25.50 -2.96
N GLN A 435 -34.97 -25.95 -3.91
CA GLN A 435 -36.16 -25.23 -4.38
C GLN A 435 -37.15 -24.90 -3.25
N ALA A 436 -37.25 -25.75 -2.23
CA ALA A 436 -38.09 -25.56 -1.06
C ALA A 436 -37.71 -24.31 -0.23
N GLU A 437 -36.43 -23.95 -0.19
CA GLU A 437 -35.93 -22.77 0.54
C GLU A 437 -36.28 -21.46 -0.16
N ARG A 438 -36.50 -21.52 -1.48
CA ARG A 438 -36.70 -20.36 -2.36
C ARG A 438 -38.14 -20.20 -2.83
N SER A 439 -38.97 -21.23 -2.71
CA SER A 439 -40.33 -21.28 -3.24
C SER A 439 -41.28 -22.02 -2.29
N LEU A 440 -42.19 -21.28 -1.65
CA LEU A 440 -43.23 -21.85 -0.80
C LEU A 440 -44.12 -22.87 -1.55
N PRO A 441 -44.56 -22.64 -2.82
CA PRO A 441 -45.23 -23.67 -3.60
C PRO A 441 -44.43 -24.96 -3.76
N ALA A 442 -43.11 -24.87 -3.97
CA ALA A 442 -42.25 -26.05 -4.10
C ALA A 442 -42.09 -26.79 -2.76
N LEU A 443 -41.95 -26.07 -1.64
CA LEU A 443 -41.97 -26.66 -0.30
C LEU A 443 -43.30 -27.39 -0.02
N VAL A 444 -44.44 -26.79 -0.37
CA VAL A 444 -45.76 -27.40 -0.21
C VAL A 444 -45.93 -28.61 -1.12
N GLN A 445 -45.42 -28.58 -2.35
CA GLN A 445 -45.48 -29.71 -3.27
C GLN A 445 -44.62 -30.87 -2.76
N ILE A 446 -43.34 -30.63 -2.45
CA ILE A 446 -42.45 -31.62 -1.85
C ILE A 446 -43.08 -32.21 -0.58
N ARG A 447 -43.71 -31.38 0.27
CA ARG A 447 -44.38 -31.88 1.47
C ARG A 447 -45.54 -32.82 1.14
N ARG A 448 -46.38 -32.49 0.15
CA ARG A 448 -47.47 -33.38 -0.33
C ARG A 448 -46.92 -34.68 -0.92
N ASP A 449 -45.85 -34.57 -1.71
CA ASP A 449 -45.16 -35.71 -2.32
C ASP A 449 -44.54 -36.63 -1.25
N TRP A 450 -44.19 -36.13 -0.07
CA TRP A 450 -43.80 -36.94 1.09
C TRP A 450 -44.99 -37.47 1.89
N ASP A 451 -46.03 -36.66 2.09
CA ASP A 451 -47.22 -37.03 2.86
C ASP A 451 -48.01 -38.18 2.22
N GLN A 452 -47.96 -38.36 0.89
CA GLN A 452 -48.54 -39.53 0.19
C GLN A 452 -47.94 -40.89 0.63
N PHE A 453 -46.76 -40.88 1.27
CA PHE A 453 -46.12 -42.08 1.80
C PHE A 453 -46.44 -42.36 3.29
N LEU A 454 -47.09 -41.42 3.98
CA LEU A 454 -47.46 -41.52 5.40
C LEU A 454 -48.88 -42.08 5.61
N VAL A 455 -49.57 -42.45 4.54
CA VAL A 455 -50.95 -42.93 4.53
C VAL A 455 -50.98 -44.48 4.66
N PRO A 456 -51.97 -45.11 5.31
CA PRO A 456 -52.01 -46.59 5.46
C PRO A 456 -52.03 -47.36 4.13
N VAL A 457 -51.64 -48.64 4.19
CA VAL A 457 -51.45 -49.52 3.01
C VAL A 457 -52.67 -49.57 2.07
N ASP A 458 -53.87 -49.48 2.65
CA ASP A 458 -55.14 -49.60 1.93
C ASP A 458 -55.68 -48.27 1.36
N HIS A 459 -54.90 -47.18 1.41
CA HIS A 459 -55.35 -45.87 0.93
C HIS A 459 -55.17 -45.72 -0.59
N PRO A 460 -56.23 -45.36 -1.35
CA PRO A 460 -56.19 -45.40 -2.83
C PRO A 460 -55.24 -44.38 -3.45
N ASP A 461 -55.03 -43.23 -2.80
CA ASP A 461 -54.20 -42.12 -3.31
C ASP A 461 -52.80 -42.06 -2.65
N GLY A 462 -52.33 -43.15 -2.05
CA GLY A 462 -51.04 -43.18 -1.32
C GLY A 462 -50.32 -44.52 -1.46
N SER A 463 -49.03 -44.53 -1.11
CA SER A 463 -48.19 -45.74 -1.15
C SER A 463 -47.31 -45.81 0.09
N THR A 464 -47.51 -46.78 0.96
CA THR A 464 -46.77 -46.86 2.23
C THR A 464 -45.26 -47.00 2.05
N ILE A 465 -44.49 -46.33 2.92
CA ILE A 465 -43.05 -46.60 3.09
C ILE A 465 -42.85 -48.09 3.39
N PRO A 466 -42.03 -48.83 2.61
CA PRO A 466 -41.75 -50.24 2.88
C PRO A 466 -41.11 -50.45 4.26
N GLN A 467 -41.63 -51.42 5.03
CA GLN A 467 -41.16 -51.72 6.39
C GLN A 467 -39.84 -52.54 6.43
N GLY A 468 -39.18 -52.71 5.29
CA GLY A 468 -37.97 -53.54 5.15
C GLY A 468 -37.04 -53.03 4.05
N TRP A 469 -35.96 -53.77 3.80
CA TRP A 469 -34.97 -53.41 2.78
C TRP A 469 -35.58 -53.40 1.39
N VAL A 470 -35.65 -52.22 0.77
CA VAL A 470 -35.94 -52.07 -0.65
C VAL A 470 -34.68 -52.43 -1.42
N LEU A 471 -34.70 -53.59 -2.07
CA LEU A 471 -33.68 -53.94 -3.07
C LEU A 471 -33.96 -53.12 -4.34
N PRO A 472 -32.94 -52.50 -4.96
CA PRO A 472 -33.13 -51.82 -6.22
C PRO A 472 -33.57 -52.81 -7.30
N GLU A 473 -34.36 -52.34 -8.27
CA GLU A 473 -34.67 -53.11 -9.46
C GLU A 473 -33.38 -53.53 -10.20
N PRO A 474 -33.36 -54.70 -10.86
CA PRO A 474 -32.21 -55.10 -11.65
C PRO A 474 -31.89 -54.01 -12.70
N PRO A 475 -30.61 -53.67 -12.90
CA PRO A 475 -30.21 -52.58 -13.79
C PRO A 475 -30.80 -52.76 -15.18
N ALA A 476 -31.50 -51.73 -15.68
CA ALA A 476 -32.26 -51.79 -16.92
C ALA A 476 -31.41 -51.88 -18.21
N ASP A 477 -30.09 -51.85 -18.09
CA ASP A 477 -29.14 -51.87 -19.20
C ASP A 477 -27.81 -52.52 -18.75
N ASP A 478 -27.20 -53.34 -19.62
CA ASP A 478 -26.00 -54.14 -19.32
C ASP A 478 -24.77 -53.28 -19.00
N ILE A 479 -24.77 -52.01 -19.39
CA ILE A 479 -23.70 -51.06 -19.05
C ILE A 479 -23.76 -50.69 -17.55
N TRP A 480 -24.96 -50.64 -16.96
CA TRP A 480 -25.14 -50.31 -15.55
C TRP A 480 -24.95 -51.52 -14.63
N SER A 481 -25.18 -52.75 -15.10
CA SER A 481 -24.86 -53.96 -14.32
C SER A 481 -23.36 -54.09 -14.03
N ILE A 482 -22.52 -53.84 -15.03
CA ILE A 482 -21.04 -53.84 -14.91
C ILE A 482 -20.54 -52.82 -13.86
N ALA A 483 -21.28 -51.73 -13.63
CA ALA A 483 -20.92 -50.74 -12.61
C ALA A 483 -21.33 -51.13 -11.17
N LEU A 484 -22.27 -52.08 -11.04
CA LEU A 484 -22.78 -52.60 -9.77
C LEU A 484 -22.13 -53.94 -9.35
N GLU A 485 -21.52 -54.66 -10.29
CA GLU A 485 -20.72 -55.87 -10.01
C GLU A 485 -19.35 -55.52 -9.39
N LYS A 486 -19.30 -55.35 -8.06
CA LYS A 486 -18.08 -55.38 -7.24
C LYS A 486 -18.28 -56.00 -5.86
#